data_AF-A0A1X3CWL6-F1
#
_entry.id   AF-A0A1X3CWL6-F1
#
_cell.length_a   1.000
_cell.length_b   1.000
_cell.length_c   1.000
_cell.angle_alpha   90.00
_cell.angle_beta   90.00
_cell.angle_gamma   90.00
#
_symmetry.space_group_name_H-M   'P 1'
#
loop_
_entity.id
_entity.type
_entity.pdbx_description
1 polymer ?
#
loop_
_entity_poly.entity_id
_entity_poly.type
_entity_poly.pdbx_seq_one_letter_code
_entity_poly.pdbx_strand_id
1 'polypeptide(L)'
;TASQSHPPLTLRINCRHTNAERYIDELQEAGIEAKQLGTHAVKLKEALPVSQIPGFSEGRVSVQDYGAQQAALILKPQNGERILDACAAPGGKTGHILELADCHLTALDIDEARLARVRNNLDRLG
;
A
#
# COMPACT_ATOMS: atom_id res chain seq x y z
N THR A 1 -27.29 1.07 -3.58
CA THR A 1 -26.81 -0.26 -3.99
C THR A 1 -25.53 -0.08 -4.79
N ALA A 2 -24.38 -0.07 -4.09
CA ALA A 2 -23.07 0.17 -4.69
C ALA A 2 -22.39 -1.18 -4.99
N SER A 3 -22.84 -1.90 -6.01
CA SER A 3 -22.14 -3.12 -6.43
C SER A 3 -22.59 -3.52 -7.84
N GLN A 4 -21.82 -3.14 -8.86
CA GLN A 4 -21.75 -3.83 -10.16
C GLN A 4 -20.68 -3.27 -11.11
N SER A 5 -19.95 -2.20 -10.76
CA SER A 5 -18.71 -1.83 -11.45
C SER A 5 -17.49 -2.47 -10.77
N HIS A 6 -16.46 -2.81 -11.54
CA HIS A 6 -15.17 -3.20 -10.96
C HIS A 6 -14.70 -2.08 -10.01
N PRO A 7 -14.42 -2.37 -8.74
CA PRO A 7 -14.04 -1.34 -7.80
C PRO A 7 -12.75 -0.69 -8.30
N PRO A 8 -12.70 0.65 -8.36
CA PRO A 8 -11.54 1.34 -8.87
C PRO A 8 -10.31 1.01 -8.03
N LEU A 9 -9.20 0.67 -8.70
CA LEU A 9 -7.98 0.22 -8.05
C LEU A 9 -7.28 1.41 -7.39
N THR A 10 -7.15 1.35 -6.06
CA THR A 10 -6.39 2.35 -5.30
C THR A 10 -5.02 1.82 -4.95
N LEU A 11 -4.03 2.66 -5.17
CA LEU A 11 -2.62 2.43 -4.94
C LEU A 11 -2.17 3.23 -3.72
N ARG A 12 -1.30 2.62 -2.92
CA ARG A 12 -0.50 3.28 -1.90
C ARG A 12 0.92 3.42 -2.43
N ILE A 13 1.40 4.65 -2.50
CA ILE A 13 2.75 5.00 -2.91
C ILE A 13 3.66 4.86 -1.71
N ASN A 14 4.73 4.08 -1.86
CA ASN A 14 5.72 3.92 -0.81
C ASN A 14 6.54 5.21 -0.68
N CYS A 15 6.32 5.94 0.41
CA CYS A 15 6.95 7.24 0.66
C CYS A 15 8.47 7.18 0.87
N ARG A 16 9.04 5.99 1.07
CA ARG A 16 10.49 5.78 1.12
C ARG A 16 11.16 5.88 -0.26
N HIS A 17 10.39 5.72 -1.34
CA HIS A 17 10.91 5.77 -2.72
C HIS A 17 10.49 7.01 -3.49
N THR A 18 9.23 7.46 -3.35
CA THR A 18 8.68 8.59 -4.12
C THR A 18 7.47 9.21 -3.42
N ASN A 19 6.77 10.14 -4.07
CA ASN A 19 5.52 10.73 -3.60
C ASN A 19 4.41 10.60 -4.64
N ALA A 20 3.16 10.86 -4.24
CA ALA A 20 2.00 10.66 -5.11
C ALA A 20 1.96 11.59 -6.33
N GLU A 21 2.51 12.81 -6.24
CA GLU A 21 2.58 13.75 -7.36
C GLU A 21 3.51 13.20 -8.46
N ARG A 22 4.75 12.87 -8.12
CA ARG A 22 5.72 12.28 -9.07
C ARG A 22 5.24 10.96 -9.65
N TYR A 23 4.55 10.17 -8.85
CA TYR A 23 4.04 8.89 -9.32
C TYR A 23 2.86 9.06 -10.30
N ILE A 24 2.07 10.14 -10.21
CA ILE A 24 1.06 10.47 -11.23
C ILE A 24 1.73 10.81 -12.55
N ASP A 25 2.83 11.56 -12.53
CA ASP A 25 3.59 11.88 -13.74
C ASP A 25 4.11 10.58 -14.40
N GLU A 26 4.68 9.66 -13.61
CA GLU A 26 5.13 8.33 -14.09
C GLU A 26 3.98 7.51 -14.70
N LEU A 27 2.81 7.50 -14.07
CA LEU A 27 1.64 6.83 -14.62
C LEU A 27 1.18 7.49 -15.94
N GLN A 28 1.19 8.81 -16.01
CA GLN A 28 0.81 9.55 -17.21
C GLN A 28 1.77 9.24 -18.38
N GLU A 29 3.08 9.20 -18.14
CA GLU A 29 4.09 8.79 -19.12
C GLU A 29 3.88 7.35 -19.61
N ALA A 30 3.42 6.46 -18.72
CA ALA A 30 3.04 5.08 -19.05
C ALA A 30 1.66 4.97 -19.73
N GLY A 31 0.95 6.08 -19.98
CA GLY A 31 -0.39 6.08 -20.58
C GLY A 31 -1.50 5.59 -19.64
N ILE A 32 -1.26 5.62 -18.33
CA ILE A 32 -2.20 5.17 -17.29
C ILE A 32 -2.84 6.40 -16.65
N GLU A 33 -4.14 6.59 -16.88
CA GLU A 33 -4.90 7.66 -16.25
C GLU A 33 -5.14 7.38 -14.76
N ALA A 34 -4.78 8.33 -13.90
CA ALA A 34 -4.97 8.22 -12.47
C ALA A 34 -5.23 9.59 -11.81
N LYS A 35 -5.72 9.57 -10.58
CA LYS A 35 -5.99 10.76 -9.77
C LYS A 35 -5.44 10.60 -8.35
N GLN A 36 -4.83 11.65 -7.81
CA GLN A 36 -4.43 11.70 -6.41
C GLN A 36 -5.67 11.76 -5.49
N LEU A 37 -5.68 10.93 -4.45
CA LEU A 37 -6.70 10.97 -3.39
C LEU A 37 -6.17 11.54 -2.07
N GLY A 38 -4.86 11.44 -1.82
CA GLY A 38 -4.22 11.90 -0.60
C GLY A 38 -2.69 11.87 -0.71
N THR A 39 -2.00 12.03 0.41
CA THR A 39 -0.53 12.16 0.45
C THR A 39 0.20 10.99 -0.22
N HIS A 40 -0.28 9.77 0.02
CA HIS A 40 0.31 8.53 -0.51
C HIS A 40 -0.67 7.75 -1.38
N ALA A 41 -1.83 8.32 -1.72
CA ALA A 41 -2.92 7.58 -2.34
C ALA A 41 -3.17 8.05 -3.77
N VAL A 42 -3.13 7.10 -4.71
CA VAL A 42 -3.45 7.32 -6.13
C VAL A 42 -4.52 6.33 -6.56
N LYS A 43 -5.55 6.81 -7.25
CA LYS A 43 -6.65 5.99 -7.77
C LYS A 43 -6.54 5.89 -9.27
N LEU A 44 -6.43 4.68 -9.81
CA LEU A 44 -6.46 4.47 -11.24
C LEU A 44 -7.88 4.70 -11.77
N LYS A 45 -7.98 5.27 -12.98
CA LYS A 45 -9.25 5.40 -13.68
C LYS A 45 -9.78 4.02 -14.08
N GLU A 46 -8.91 3.18 -14.62
CA GLU A 46 -9.18 1.78 -14.99
C GLU A 46 -8.30 0.84 -14.16
N ALA A 47 -8.86 -0.27 -13.70
CA ALA A 47 -8.10 -1.26 -12.95
C ALA A 47 -7.17 -2.05 -13.88
N LEU A 48 -5.92 -2.24 -13.44
CA LEU A 48 -4.89 -2.98 -14.18
C LEU A 48 -4.36 -4.17 -13.36
N PRO A 49 -3.88 -5.23 -14.02
CA PRO A 49 -3.10 -6.27 -13.34
C PRO A 49 -1.88 -5.65 -12.65
N VAL A 50 -1.54 -6.12 -11.45
CA VAL A 50 -0.42 -5.57 -10.66
C VAL A 50 0.92 -5.64 -11.38
N SER A 51 1.10 -6.60 -12.29
CA SER A 51 2.28 -6.73 -13.15
C SER A 51 2.44 -5.62 -14.18
N GLN A 52 1.38 -4.86 -14.47
CA GLN A 52 1.39 -3.72 -15.38
C GLN A 52 1.50 -2.38 -14.65
N ILE A 53 1.54 -2.39 -13.31
CA ILE A 53 1.65 -1.17 -12.52
C ILE A 53 3.14 -0.83 -12.35
N PRO A 54 3.62 0.32 -12.86
CA PRO A 54 5.01 0.72 -12.75
C PRO A 54 5.50 0.68 -11.29
N GLY A 55 6.62 0.00 -11.04
CA GLY A 55 7.21 -0.03 -9.70
C GLY A 55 6.57 -1.00 -8.70
N PHE A 56 5.56 -1.80 -9.10
CA PHE A 56 4.91 -2.74 -8.17
C PHE A 56 5.88 -3.84 -7.72
N SER A 57 6.62 -4.47 -8.63
CA SER A 57 7.61 -5.51 -8.30
C SER A 57 8.75 -4.99 -7.43
N GLU A 58 9.07 -3.71 -7.55
CA GLU A 58 10.17 -3.03 -6.89
C GLU A 58 9.77 -2.42 -5.52
N GLY A 59 8.55 -2.69 -5.05
CA GLY A 59 8.09 -2.19 -3.75
C GLY A 59 7.78 -0.69 -3.71
N ARG A 60 7.83 0.03 -4.84
CA ARG A 60 7.51 1.47 -4.92
C ARG A 60 6.03 1.76 -4.71
N VAL A 61 5.18 0.76 -4.93
CA VAL A 61 3.72 0.89 -4.83
C VAL A 61 3.08 -0.41 -4.32
N SER A 62 1.95 -0.28 -3.65
CA SER A 62 1.10 -1.40 -3.21
C SER A 62 -0.35 -1.17 -3.59
N VAL A 63 -1.11 -2.23 -3.87
CA VAL A 63 -2.58 -2.13 -3.97
C VAL A 63 -3.17 -2.08 -2.57
N GLN A 64 -3.86 -1.01 -2.23
CA GLN A 64 -4.55 -0.87 -0.95
C GLN A 64 -5.70 0.13 -1.06
N ASP A 65 -6.88 -0.26 -0.57
CA ASP A 65 -8.05 0.62 -0.45
C ASP A 65 -7.71 1.93 0.31
N TYR A 66 -8.30 3.04 -0.14
CA TYR A 66 -8.02 4.36 0.43
C TYR A 66 -8.40 4.47 1.90
N GLY A 67 -9.51 3.85 2.31
CA GLY A 67 -9.94 3.81 3.71
C GLY A 67 -8.97 3.01 4.57
N ALA A 68 -8.48 1.87 4.06
CA ALA A 68 -7.47 1.07 4.76
C ALA A 68 -6.14 1.80 4.95
N GLN A 69 -5.76 2.71 4.04
CA GLN A 69 -4.55 3.53 4.16
C GLN A 69 -4.64 4.51 5.35
N GLN A 70 -5.84 4.99 5.69
CA GLN A 70 -6.01 5.96 6.79
C GLN A 70 -5.58 5.42 8.15
N ALA A 71 -5.68 4.10 8.35
CA ALA A 71 -5.35 3.48 9.63
C ALA A 71 -3.91 3.80 10.10
N ALA A 72 -2.92 3.69 9.21
CA ALA A 72 -1.53 3.99 9.56
C ALA A 72 -1.30 5.51 9.73
N LEU A 73 -1.99 6.34 8.94
CA LEU A 73 -1.92 7.80 9.05
C LEU A 73 -2.53 8.31 10.37
N ILE A 74 -3.58 7.64 10.87
CA ILE A 74 -4.19 7.95 12.16
C ILE A 74 -3.31 7.44 13.31
N LEU A 75 -2.71 6.25 13.15
CA LEU A 75 -1.78 5.68 14.13
C LEU A 75 -0.55 6.58 14.35
N LYS A 76 -0.08 7.26 13.30
CA LYS A 76 1.10 8.16 13.33
C LYS A 76 2.32 7.49 13.97
N PRO A 77 2.79 6.35 13.42
CA PRO A 77 3.91 5.61 14.00
C PRO A 77 5.16 6.49 14.08
N GLN A 78 5.94 6.33 15.13
CA GLN A 78 7.21 7.04 15.34
C GLN A 78 8.40 6.09 15.31
N ASN A 79 9.57 6.61 14.97
CA ASN A 79 10.81 5.84 14.95
C ASN A 79 11.13 5.30 16.34
N GLY A 80 11.56 4.04 16.40
CA GLY A 80 11.90 3.32 17.64
C GLY A 80 10.70 2.77 18.42
N GLU A 81 9.46 3.04 18.01
CA GLU A 81 8.28 2.50 18.70
C GLU A 81 8.16 0.99 18.54
N ARG A 82 7.46 0.36 19.49
CA ARG A 82 7.04 -1.04 19.40
C ARG A 82 5.57 -1.09 19.03
N ILE A 83 5.25 -1.68 17.88
CA ILE A 83 3.90 -1.66 17.31
C ILE A 83 3.42 -3.09 17.07
N LEU A 84 2.15 -3.37 17.39
CA LEU A 84 1.48 -4.64 17.13
C LEU A 84 0.40 -4.48 16.06
N ASP A 85 0.49 -5.27 15.00
CA ASP A 85 -0.58 -5.49 14.02
C ASP A 85 -1.18 -6.88 14.24
N ALA A 86 -2.30 -6.95 14.97
CA ALA A 86 -2.86 -8.20 15.49
C ALA A 86 -3.69 -9.01 14.47
N CYS A 87 -4.03 -8.43 13.32
CA CYS A 87 -4.77 -9.07 12.23
C CYS A 87 -4.13 -8.68 10.89
N ALA A 88 -2.83 -8.96 10.79
CA ALA A 88 -1.96 -8.32 9.81
C ALA A 88 -2.26 -8.72 8.38
N ALA A 89 -2.73 -9.96 8.12
CA ALA A 89 -2.78 -10.44 6.75
C ALA A 89 -3.85 -9.74 5.89
N PRO A 90 -3.53 -9.36 4.64
CA PRO A 90 -2.36 -9.77 3.85
C PRO A 90 -1.08 -8.94 4.02
N GLY A 91 -1.01 -8.00 4.98
CA GLY A 91 0.20 -7.23 5.32
C GLY A 91 0.18 -5.79 4.84
N GLY A 92 -0.93 -5.33 4.26
CA GLY A 92 -1.01 -3.98 3.69
C GLY A 92 -0.78 -2.87 4.74
N LYS A 93 -1.41 -2.96 5.91
CA LYS A 93 -1.22 -1.95 6.98
C LYS A 93 0.16 -2.07 7.63
N THR A 94 0.60 -3.29 7.85
CA THR A 94 1.96 -3.64 8.28
C THR A 94 3.01 -2.92 7.44
N GLY A 95 2.95 -3.09 6.11
CA GLY A 95 3.85 -2.40 5.18
C GLY A 95 3.72 -0.88 5.27
N HIS A 96 2.50 -0.33 5.33
CA HIS A 96 2.32 1.13 5.44
C HIS A 96 2.92 1.71 6.72
N ILE A 97 2.82 1.02 7.85
CA ILE A 97 3.43 1.47 9.11
C ILE A 97 4.95 1.54 8.95
N LEU A 98 5.55 0.52 8.36
CA LEU A 98 7.00 0.47 8.10
C LEU A 98 7.42 1.53 7.08
N GLU A 99 6.62 1.82 6.07
CA GLU A 99 6.90 2.92 5.13
C GLU A 99 6.99 4.27 5.85
N LEU A 100 6.17 4.50 6.87
CA LEU A 100 6.09 5.77 7.60
C LEU A 100 7.14 5.94 8.71
N ALA A 101 7.66 4.85 9.28
CA ALA A 101 8.58 4.92 10.42
C ALA A 101 9.51 3.70 10.51
N ASP A 102 10.71 3.91 11.06
CA ASP A 102 11.63 2.85 11.47
C ASP A 102 11.27 2.36 12.87
N CYS A 103 10.36 1.37 12.95
CA CYS A 103 9.82 0.87 14.21
C CYS A 103 10.01 -0.66 14.38
N HIS A 104 9.85 -1.14 15.61
CA HIS A 104 9.85 -2.56 15.95
C HIS A 104 8.43 -3.12 15.84
N LEU A 105 8.06 -3.60 14.65
CA LEU A 105 6.72 -4.09 14.37
C LEU A 105 6.60 -5.61 14.57
N THR A 106 5.56 -6.03 15.30
CA THR A 106 5.11 -7.42 15.39
C THR A 106 3.80 -7.58 14.61
N ALA A 107 3.77 -8.47 13.63
CA ALA A 107 2.59 -8.78 12.82
C ALA A 107 2.10 -10.20 13.11
N LEU A 108 0.83 -10.35 13.48
CA LEU A 108 0.19 -11.62 13.81
C LEU A 108 -1.08 -11.78 12.99
N ASP A 109 -1.41 -13.02 12.64
CA ASP A 109 -2.71 -13.42 12.10
C ASP A 109 -2.98 -14.85 12.57
N ILE A 110 -4.24 -15.22 12.72
CA ILE A 110 -4.63 -16.56 13.16
C ILE A 110 -4.39 -17.62 12.06
N ASP A 111 -4.34 -17.18 10.81
CA ASP A 111 -4.19 -18.04 9.64
C ASP A 111 -2.74 -18.01 9.12
N GLU A 112 -2.05 -19.14 9.29
CA GLU A 112 -0.65 -19.34 8.87
C GLU A 112 -0.48 -19.18 7.35
N ALA A 113 -1.42 -19.67 6.54
CA ALA A 113 -1.35 -19.53 5.09
C ALA A 113 -1.48 -18.07 4.65
N ARG A 114 -2.24 -17.26 5.41
CA ARG A 114 -2.33 -15.82 5.19
C ARG A 114 -1.09 -15.07 5.68
N LEU A 115 -0.39 -15.55 6.71
CA LEU A 115 0.90 -14.99 7.14
C LEU A 115 1.99 -15.10 6.06
N ALA A 116 1.97 -16.15 5.24
CA ALA A 116 2.88 -16.25 4.10
C ALA A 116 2.74 -15.04 3.13
N ARG A 117 1.51 -14.51 2.98
CA ARG A 117 1.27 -13.31 2.16
C ARG A 117 1.82 -12.04 2.79
N VAL A 118 1.81 -11.95 4.13
CA VAL A 118 2.44 -10.84 4.86
C VAL A 118 3.93 -10.83 4.54
N ARG A 119 4.58 -11.99 4.70
CA ARG A 119 6.02 -12.14 4.41
C ARG A 119 6.36 -11.76 2.97
N ASN A 120 5.65 -12.31 1.99
CA ASN A 120 5.89 -11.97 0.57
C ASN A 120 5.70 -10.47 0.27
N ASN A 121 4.74 -9.81 0.92
CA ASN A 121 4.55 -8.38 0.75
C ASN A 121 5.68 -7.57 1.39
N LEU A 122 6.16 -7.97 2.57
CA LEU A 122 7.27 -7.29 3.23
C LEU A 122 8.59 -7.50 2.46
N ASP A 123 8.88 -8.73 2.03
CA ASP A 123 10.08 -9.04 1.23
C ASP A 123 10.14 -8.20 -0.06
N ARG A 124 8.98 -7.91 -0.66
CA ARG A 124 8.86 -7.03 -1.84
C ARG A 124 9.08 -5.55 -1.51
N LEU A 125 8.69 -5.10 -0.32
CA LEU A 125 8.77 -3.70 0.10
C LEU A 125 10.16 -3.31 0.64
N GLY A 126 11.00 -4.30 0.96
CA GLY A 126 12.32 -4.11 1.57
C GLY A 126 12.25 -3.74 3.04
#